data_AF-A0A0F3RKL6-F1
#
_entry.id   AF-A0A0F3RKL6-F1
#
_cell.length_a   1.000
_cell.length_b   1.000
_cell.length_c   1.000
_cell.angle_alpha   90.00
_cell.angle_beta   90.00
_cell.angle_gamma   90.00
#
_symmetry.space_group_name_H-M   'P 1'
#
loop_
_entity.id
_entity.type
_entity.pdbx_description
1 polymer ?
#
loop_
_entity_poly.entity_id
_entity_poly.type
_entity_poly.pdbx_seq_one_letter_code
_entity_poly.pdbx_strand_id
1 'polypeptide(L)'
;MEATGIYWKSLAKYLYDYGYKVSVVNPARIKGFAISKLSCAKTDKADSVLIADFCEAMKPEAWYPQPLYIQELQQLVNRLNVLINHKTQETNRLEGASKAIANNIQIYKIIISFLDSYHGIFGDDKLG
;
A
#
# COMPACT_ATOMS: atom_id res chain seq x y z
N MET A 1 -0.95 -5.29 17.48
CA MET A 1 0.02 -4.41 16.77
C MET A 1 -0.76 -3.43 15.89
N GLU A 2 -0.16 -2.31 15.51
CA GLU A 2 -0.77 -1.39 14.55
C GLU A 2 -0.24 -1.59 13.12
N ALA A 3 -1.04 -1.21 12.13
CA ALA A 3 -0.73 -1.33 10.71
C ALA A 3 0.17 -0.17 10.22
N THR A 4 1.35 0.00 10.82
CA THR A 4 2.31 1.06 10.48
C THR A 4 3.42 0.58 9.55
N GLY A 5 3.71 1.39 8.53
CA GLY A 5 4.75 1.10 7.55
C GLY A 5 4.45 -0.12 6.69
N ILE A 6 5.50 -0.65 6.05
CA ILE A 6 5.39 -1.81 5.14
C ILE A 6 5.60 -3.15 5.86
N TYR A 7 6.23 -3.13 7.04
CA TYR A 7 6.72 -4.35 7.69
C TYR A 7 5.66 -5.10 8.51
N TRP A 8 4.58 -4.42 8.92
CA TRP A 8 3.55 -5.03 9.77
C TRP A 8 2.92 -6.28 9.14
N LYS A 9 2.74 -6.31 7.81
CA LYS A 9 2.13 -7.45 7.11
C LYS A 9 2.97 -8.72 7.27
N SER A 10 4.27 -8.61 7.01
CA SER A 10 5.21 -9.73 7.11
C SER A 10 5.33 -10.22 8.55
N LEU A 11 5.38 -9.29 9.52
CA LEU A 11 5.43 -9.64 10.95
C LEU A 11 4.14 -10.32 11.42
N ALA A 12 2.96 -9.78 11.07
CA ALA A 12 1.68 -10.36 11.42
C ALA A 12 1.51 -11.76 10.84
N LYS A 13 1.91 -11.95 9.58
CA LYS A 13 1.93 -13.26 8.93
C LYS A 13 2.85 -14.23 9.64
N TYR A 14 4.09 -13.84 9.92
CA TYR A 14 5.06 -14.68 10.62
C TYR A 14 4.51 -15.16 11.97
N LEU A 15 3.97 -14.26 12.79
CA LEU A 15 3.41 -14.62 14.10
C LEU A 15 2.17 -15.52 13.98
N TYR A 16 1.30 -15.25 13.01
CA TYR A 16 0.14 -16.09 12.73
C TYR A 16 0.55 -17.51 12.31
N ASP A 17 1.53 -17.63 11.42
CA ASP A 17 2.04 -18.92 10.94
C ASP A 17 2.70 -19.74 12.06
N TYR A 18 3.20 -19.08 13.12
CA TYR A 18 3.68 -19.70 14.36
C TYR A 18 2.57 -20.05 15.37
N GLY A 19 1.30 -19.81 15.04
CA GLY A 19 0.14 -20.13 15.88
C GLY A 19 -0.21 -19.07 16.93
N TYR A 20 0.41 -17.89 16.89
CA TYR A 20 0.03 -16.80 17.79
C TYR A 20 -1.26 -16.13 17.34
N LYS A 21 -2.11 -15.75 18.30
CA LYS A 21 -3.25 -14.86 18.04
C LYS A 21 -2.73 -13.46 17.78
N VAL A 22 -2.90 -12.98 16.56
CA VAL A 22 -2.49 -11.63 16.14
C VAL A 22 -3.73 -10.76 15.98
N SER A 23 -3.66 -9.51 16.43
CA SER A 23 -4.62 -8.47 16.09
C SER A 23 -3.88 -7.29 15.46
N VAL A 24 -4.37 -6.84 14.31
CA VAL A 24 -3.83 -5.70 13.57
C VAL A 24 -4.85 -4.57 13.61
N VAL A 25 -4.45 -3.41 14.11
CA VAL A 25 -5.34 -2.26 14.31
C VAL A 25 -4.90 -1.10 13.40
N ASN A 26 -5.88 -0.35 12.88
CA ASN A 26 -5.62 0.88 12.13
C ASN A 26 -4.95 1.94 13.05
N PRO A 27 -3.78 2.50 12.69
CA PRO A 27 -3.10 3.55 13.48
C PRO A 27 -4.00 4.74 13.83
N ALA A 28 -4.97 5.09 12.98
CA ALA A 28 -5.92 6.16 13.27
C ALA A 28 -6.78 5.87 14.53
N ARG A 29 -7.11 4.60 14.79
CA ARG A 29 -7.85 4.19 16.00
C ARG A 29 -6.98 4.31 17.24
N ILE A 30 -5.71 3.91 17.15
CA ILE A 30 -4.74 4.04 18.24
C ILE A 30 -4.54 5.53 18.57
N LYS A 31 -4.37 6.37 17.54
CA LYS A 31 -4.25 7.83 17.71
C LYS A 31 -5.49 8.46 18.36
N GLY A 32 -6.69 8.07 17.94
CA GLY A 32 -7.93 8.53 18.56
C GLY A 32 -8.02 8.14 20.04
N PHE A 33 -7.59 6.93 20.38
CA PHE A 33 -7.51 6.47 21.77
C PHE A 33 -6.47 7.25 22.58
N ALA A 34 -5.30 7.54 22.02
CA ALA A 34 -4.27 8.36 22.67
C ALA A 34 -4.80 9.75 23.04
N ILE A 35 -5.50 10.41 22.12
CA ILE A 35 -6.14 11.71 22.34
C ILE A 35 -7.16 11.63 23.47
N SER A 36 -7.99 10.58 23.49
CA SER A 36 -8.98 10.38 24.57
C SER A 36 -8.35 10.21 25.96
N LYS A 37 -7.10 9.74 26.01
CA LYS A 37 -6.29 9.57 27.22
C LYS A 37 -5.43 10.80 27.55
N LEU A 38 -5.52 11.89 26.77
CA LEU A 38 -4.61 13.04 26.83
C LEU A 38 -3.12 12.64 26.77
N SER A 39 -2.83 11.53 26.09
CA SER A 39 -1.49 10.96 25.99
C SER A 39 -0.87 11.29 24.65
N CYS A 40 0.35 11.82 24.68
CA CYS A 40 1.19 12.03 23.50
C CYS A 40 2.43 11.14 23.60
N ALA A 41 2.36 9.95 23.00
CA ALA A 41 3.51 9.05 22.91
C ALA A 41 4.51 9.59 21.85
N LYS A 42 5.70 9.98 22.28
CA LYS A 42 6.83 10.35 21.40
C LYS A 42 7.95 9.30 21.39
N THR A 43 7.77 8.20 22.13
CA THR A 43 8.78 7.15 22.30
C THR A 43 8.17 5.80 22.05
N ASP A 44 8.94 4.88 21.47
CA ASP A 44 8.49 3.51 21.15
C ASP A 44 7.97 2.77 22.40
N LYS A 45 8.56 3.04 23.56
CA LYS A 45 8.10 2.46 24.84
C LYS A 45 6.69 2.93 25.17
N ALA A 46 6.44 4.24 25.12
CA ALA A 46 5.11 4.79 25.41
C ALA A 46 4.06 4.31 24.40
N ASP A 47 4.45 4.16 23.14
CA ASP A 47 3.56 3.67 22.08
C ASP A 47 3.19 2.18 22.28
N SER A 48 4.14 1.34 22.68
CA SER A 48 3.87 -0.06 23.00
C SER A 48 2.87 -0.23 24.15
N VAL A 49 2.96 0.61 25.19
CA VAL A 49 2.03 0.62 26.33
C VAL A 49 0.65 1.07 25.87
N LEU A 50 0.57 2.15 25.09
CA LEU A 50 -0.67 2.65 24.54
C LEU A 50 -1.40 1.59 23.68
N ILE A 51 -0.66 0.85 22.86
CA ILE A 51 -1.22 -0.23 22.04
C ILE A 51 -1.73 -1.37 22.93
N ALA A 52 -1.00 -1.72 24.00
CA ALA A 52 -1.45 -2.74 24.95
C ALA A 52 -2.75 -2.33 25.66
N ASP A 53 -2.81 -1.11 26.19
CA ASP A 53 -3.99 -0.54 26.84
C ASP A 53 -5.19 -0.50 25.87
N PHE A 54 -4.95 -0.11 24.61
CA PHE A 54 -5.98 -0.14 23.58
C PHE A 54 -6.49 -1.57 23.35
N CYS A 55 -5.59 -2.55 23.23
CA CYS A 55 -5.97 -3.94 22.99
C CYS A 55 -6.78 -4.52 24.16
N GLU A 56 -6.44 -4.17 25.39
CA GLU A 56 -7.17 -4.59 26.59
C GLU A 56 -8.59 -3.98 26.62
N ALA A 57 -8.69 -2.67 26.35
CA ALA A 57 -9.96 -1.96 26.41
C ALA A 57 -10.90 -2.33 25.24
N MET A 58 -10.37 -2.41 24.02
CA MET A 58 -11.17 -2.55 22.79
C MET A 58 -11.30 -3.98 22.29
N LYS A 59 -10.47 -4.91 22.80
CA LYS A 59 -10.46 -6.33 22.45
C LYS A 59 -10.59 -6.57 20.94
N PRO A 60 -9.69 -6.01 20.13
CA PRO A 60 -9.80 -6.06 18.67
C PRO A 60 -9.85 -7.51 18.18
N GLU A 61 -10.56 -7.71 17.07
CA GLU A 61 -10.69 -9.02 16.45
C GLU A 61 -9.32 -9.60 16.06
N ALA A 62 -9.28 -10.92 15.97
CA ALA A 62 -8.11 -11.60 15.44
C ALA A 62 -7.95 -11.27 13.95
N TRP A 63 -6.74 -10.90 13.58
CA TRP A 63 -6.34 -10.73 12.20
C TRP A 63 -6.03 -12.09 11.58
N TYR A 64 -6.42 -12.24 10.33
CA TYR A 64 -6.10 -13.41 9.51
C TYR A 64 -5.43 -12.95 8.22
N PRO A 65 -4.44 -13.71 7.71
CA PRO A 65 -3.88 -13.43 6.41
C PRO A 65 -4.97 -13.52 5.35
N GLN A 66 -4.92 -12.61 4.38
CA GLN A 66 -5.82 -12.70 3.24
C GLN A 66 -5.51 -13.97 2.43
N PRO A 67 -6.50 -14.61 1.80
CA PRO A 67 -6.25 -15.71 0.88
C PRO A 67 -5.23 -15.34 -0.22
N LEU A 68 -4.42 -16.31 -0.64
CA LEU A 68 -3.32 -16.09 -1.59
C LEU A 68 -3.79 -15.42 -2.89
N TYR A 69 -4.91 -15.90 -3.46
CA TYR A 69 -5.49 -15.32 -4.69
C TYR A 69 -5.85 -13.84 -4.55
N ILE A 70 -6.28 -13.38 -3.38
CA ILE A 70 -6.56 -11.96 -3.12
C ILE A 70 -5.26 -11.17 -3.05
N GLN A 71 -4.23 -11.72 -2.41
CA GLN A 71 -2.92 -11.09 -2.32
C GLN A 71 -2.30 -10.92 -3.71
N GLU A 72 -2.37 -11.94 -4.55
CA GLU A 72 -1.89 -11.93 -5.94
C GLU A 72 -2.63 -10.87 -6.77
N LEU A 73 -3.97 -10.84 -6.68
CA LEU A 73 -4.77 -9.84 -7.39
C LEU A 73 -4.40 -8.41 -6.96
N GLN A 74 -4.21 -8.15 -5.67
CA GLN A 74 -3.77 -6.85 -5.17
C GLN A 74 -2.38 -6.47 -5.69
N GLN A 75 -1.45 -7.42 -5.77
CA GLN A 75 -0.12 -7.18 -6.34
C GLN A 75 -0.20 -6.80 -7.82
N LEU A 76 -1.04 -7.50 -8.59
CA LEU A 76 -1.27 -7.19 -10.01
C LEU A 76 -1.88 -5.79 -10.19
N VAL A 77 -2.92 -5.45 -9.42
CA VAL A 77 -3.55 -4.12 -9.44
C VAL A 77 -2.55 -3.02 -9.07
N ASN A 78 -1.76 -3.23 -8.01
CA ASN A 78 -0.72 -2.28 -7.62
C ASN A 78 0.33 -2.11 -8.72
N ARG A 79 0.74 -3.21 -9.36
CA ARG A 79 1.69 -3.17 -10.47
C ARG A 79 1.14 -2.38 -11.65
N LEU A 80 -0.13 -2.60 -12.00
CA LEU A 80 -0.82 -1.85 -13.04
C LEU A 80 -0.81 -0.34 -12.73
N ASN A 81 -1.18 0.05 -11.52
CA ASN A 81 -1.18 1.46 -11.10
C ASN A 81 0.22 2.10 -11.18
N VAL A 82 1.27 1.38 -10.81
CA VAL A 82 2.66 1.86 -10.96
C VAL A 82 2.99 2.10 -12.43
N LEU A 83 2.61 1.18 -13.33
CA LEU A 83 2.87 1.32 -14.75
C LEU A 83 2.10 2.50 -15.37
N ILE A 84 0.84 2.70 -14.97
CA ILE A 84 0.04 3.86 -15.39
C ILE A 84 0.72 5.16 -14.94
N ASN A 85 1.17 5.23 -13.68
CA ASN A 85 1.87 6.41 -13.17
C ASN A 85 3.18 6.69 -13.92
N HIS A 86 3.96 5.65 -14.21
CA HIS A 86 5.18 5.79 -15.02
C HIS A 86 4.86 6.31 -16.42
N LYS A 87 3.83 5.75 -17.08
CA LYS A 87 3.39 6.24 -18.40
C LYS A 87 3.07 7.74 -18.33
N THR A 88 2.25 8.17 -17.37
CA THR A 88 1.88 9.58 -17.21
C THR A 88 3.09 10.47 -16.97
N GLN A 89 4.01 10.05 -16.09
CA GLN A 89 5.24 10.80 -15.82
C GLN A 89 6.10 10.96 -17.08
N GLU A 90 6.23 9.91 -17.88
CA GLU A 90 7.05 9.95 -19.10
C GLU A 90 6.38 10.73 -20.24
N THR A 91 5.05 10.66 -20.37
CA THR A 91 4.31 11.55 -21.28
C THR A 91 4.52 13.02 -20.91
N ASN A 92 4.39 13.38 -19.64
CA ASN A 92 4.61 14.75 -19.18
C ASN A 92 6.05 15.23 -19.44
N ARG A 93 7.04 14.36 -19.24
CA ARG A 93 8.46 14.65 -19.53
C ARG A 93 8.69 14.88 -21.02
N LEU A 94 8.04 14.09 -21.88
CA LEU A 94 8.09 14.23 -23.33
C LEU A 94 7.50 15.55 -23.81
N GLU A 95 6.34 15.94 -23.28
CA GLU A 95 5.67 17.20 -23.63
C GLU A 95 6.51 18.43 -23.24
N GLY A 96 7.23 18.37 -22.13
CA GLY A 96 8.11 19.43 -21.65
C GLY A 96 9.53 19.44 -22.23
N ALA A 97 9.92 18.45 -23.02
CA ALA A 97 11.28 18.30 -23.53
C ALA A 97 11.56 19.15 -24.79
N SER A 98 12.77 19.70 -24.92
CA SER A 98 13.21 20.33 -26.15
C SER A 98 13.41 19.28 -27.27
N LYS A 99 13.25 19.68 -28.54
CA LYS A 99 13.39 18.79 -29.72
C LYS A 99 14.71 17.99 -29.74
N ALA A 100 15.78 18.51 -29.14
CA ALA A 100 17.08 17.84 -29.04
C ALA A 100 17.09 16.67 -28.04
N ILE A 101 16.30 16.74 -26.97
CA ILE A 101 16.18 15.69 -25.95
C ILE A 101 15.17 14.61 -26.40
N ALA A 102 14.14 15.00 -27.15
CA ALA A 102 13.12 14.10 -27.69
C ALA A 102 13.70 12.97 -28.59
N ASN A 103 14.84 13.20 -29.24
CA ASN A 103 15.51 12.18 -30.06
C ASN A 103 16.31 11.14 -29.25
N ASN A 104 16.69 11.43 -28.00
CA ASN A 104 17.35 10.45 -27.12
C ASN A 104 16.32 9.57 -26.35
N ILE A 105 15.04 9.87 -26.50
CA ILE A 105 13.91 9.26 -25.76
C ILE A 105 13.24 8.13 -26.60
N GLN A 106 14.00 7.39 -27.40
CA GLN A 106 13.48 6.22 -28.11
C GLN A 106 12.96 5.14 -27.13
N ILE A 107 13.54 5.06 -25.92
CA ILE A 107 13.21 4.09 -24.88
C ILE A 107 11.81 4.32 -24.28
N TYR A 108 11.42 5.56 -24.01
CA TYR A 108 10.11 5.83 -23.39
C TYR A 108 8.95 5.59 -24.36
N LYS A 109 9.15 5.79 -25.67
CA LYS A 109 8.15 5.43 -26.69
C LYS A 109 7.86 3.92 -26.69
N ILE A 110 8.88 3.08 -26.57
CA ILE A 110 8.71 1.62 -26.52
C ILE A 110 7.92 1.21 -25.28
N ILE A 111 8.23 1.79 -24.12
CA ILE A 111 7.51 1.50 -22.86
C ILE A 111 6.06 1.96 -22.96
N ILE A 112 5.79 3.16 -23.45
CA ILE A 112 4.44 3.70 -23.62
C ILE A 112 3.65 2.85 -24.62
N SER A 113 4.21 2.52 -25.78
CA SER A 113 3.57 1.65 -26.79
C SER A 113 3.32 0.23 -26.29
N PHE A 114 4.24 -0.34 -25.51
CA PHE A 114 4.05 -1.65 -24.88
C PHE A 114 2.88 -1.62 -23.87
N LEU A 115 2.78 -0.58 -23.06
CA LEU A 115 1.69 -0.40 -22.10
C LEU A 115 0.35 -0.14 -22.79
N ASP A 116 0.33 0.61 -23.88
CA ASP A 116 -0.87 0.87 -24.69
C ASP A 116 -1.40 -0.39 -25.38
N SER A 117 -0.48 -1.26 -25.86
CA SER A 117 -0.85 -2.55 -26.43
C SER A 117 -1.54 -3.48 -25.42
N TYR A 118 -1.28 -3.32 -24.13
CA TYR A 118 -1.96 -4.08 -23.07
C TYR A 118 -3.33 -3.49 -22.69
N HIS A 119 -3.52 -2.18 -22.86
CA HIS A 119 -4.80 -1.51 -22.58
C HIS A 119 -5.90 -1.91 -23.58
N GLY A 120 -5.53 -2.35 -24.79
CA GLY A 120 -6.47 -2.89 -25.79
C GLY A 120 -7.07 -4.27 -25.44
N ILE A 121 -6.66 -4.90 -24.34
CA ILE A 121 -7.16 -6.21 -23.91
C ILE A 121 -8.15 -6.07 -22.73
N PHE A 122 -8.11 -4.96 -21.98
CA PHE A 122 -8.96 -4.74 -20.78
C PHE A 122 -9.74 -3.41 -20.81
N GLY A 123 -9.76 -2.70 -21.94
CA GLY A 123 -10.38 -1.40 -22.07
C GLY A 123 -11.66 -1.42 -22.90
N ASP A 124 -12.76 -1.91 -22.32
CA ASP A 124 -14.12 -1.41 -22.57
C ASP A 124 -15.10 -2.09 -21.60
N ASP A 125 -15.01 -1.77 -20.31
CA ASP A 125 -16.15 -1.89 -19.39
C ASP A 125 -16.21 -0.62 -18.55
N LYS A 126 -16.77 0.42 -19.16
CA LYS A 126 -17.38 1.51 -18.43
C LYS A 126 -18.56 0.93 -17.64
N LEU A 127 -18.38 0.70 -16.35
CA LEU A 127 -19.49 0.52 -15.43
C LEU A 127 -20.24 1.86 -15.34
N GLY A 128 -21.40 1.91 -16.01
CA GLY A 128 -22.47 2.87 -15.76
C GLY A 128 -23.34 2.46 -14.58
#